data_AF-A0A0D0J4F3-F1
#
_entry.id   AF-A0A0D0J4F3-F1
#
_cell.length_a   1.000
_cell.length_b   1.000
_cell.length_c   1.000
_cell.angle_alpha   90.00
_cell.angle_beta   90.00
_cell.angle_gamma   90.00
#
_symmetry.space_group_name_H-M   'P 1'
#
loop_
_entity.id
_entity.type
_entity.pdbx_description
1 polymer ?
#
loop_
_entity_poly.entity_id
_entity_poly.type
_entity_poly.pdbx_seq_one_letter_code
_entity_poly.pdbx_strand_id
1 'polypeptide(L)'
;MSYRHLIALFAPLAFALPAVAAEPWSPEAKSTFVQECVKGAQSGHSQEKLTAFCDCAATKVSEEFSEAEMAEMSKQVPPDAALQQRLVTASSSCNTKLQ
;
A
#
# COMPACT_ATOMS: atom_id res chain seq x y z
N MET A 1 31.29 5.11 52.25
CA MET A 1 31.95 4.53 51.05
C MET A 1 31.29 5.13 49.82
N SER A 2 32.03 5.95 49.07
CA SER A 2 31.59 6.52 47.79
C SER A 2 31.83 5.47 46.71
N TYR A 3 30.75 4.86 46.18
CA TYR A 3 30.84 4.02 45.00
C TYR A 3 30.39 4.80 43.77
N ARG A 4 31.40 5.38 43.17
CA ARG A 4 31.48 5.98 41.84
C ARG A 4 31.24 4.90 40.78
N HIS A 5 30.44 5.25 39.77
CA HIS A 5 30.36 4.64 38.43
C HIS A 5 29.80 3.22 38.33
N LEU A 6 28.50 3.13 38.07
CA LEU A 6 27.96 2.08 37.18
C LEU A 6 27.00 2.75 36.20
N ILE A 7 27.57 3.33 35.14
CA ILE A 7 26.84 3.56 33.88
C ILE A 7 26.61 2.16 33.30
N ALA A 8 25.44 1.58 33.59
CA ALA A 8 24.96 0.41 32.88
C ALA A 8 24.25 0.89 31.62
N LEU A 9 24.99 0.86 30.51
CA LEU A 9 24.47 1.00 29.15
C LEU A 9 23.40 -0.07 28.91
N PHE A 10 22.13 0.28 29.02
CA PHE A 10 21.08 -0.48 28.34
C PHE A 10 20.83 0.20 27.00
N ALA A 11 21.44 -0.39 25.98
CA ALA A 11 21.24 -0.05 24.58
C ALA A 11 19.73 -0.04 24.27
N PRO A 12 19.23 0.97 23.55
CA PRO A 12 17.89 0.86 22.99
C PRO A 12 17.91 -0.33 22.04
N LEU A 13 17.08 -1.34 22.31
CA LEU A 13 16.61 -2.30 21.32
C LEU A 13 15.85 -1.49 20.26
N ALA A 14 16.59 -0.83 19.38
CA ALA A 14 16.08 -0.40 18.11
C ALA A 14 15.58 -1.68 17.44
N PHE A 15 14.26 -1.78 17.28
CA PHE A 15 13.64 -2.72 16.37
C PHE A 15 14.30 -2.53 15.00
N ALA A 16 15.32 -3.32 14.71
CA ALA A 16 15.74 -3.62 13.36
C ALA A 16 14.64 -4.53 12.79
N LEU A 17 13.47 -3.94 12.53
CA LEU A 17 12.56 -4.51 11.56
C LEU A 17 13.40 -4.64 10.29
N PRO A 18 13.65 -5.85 9.77
CA PRO A 18 14.20 -5.96 8.44
C PRO A 18 13.28 -5.12 7.58
N ALA A 19 13.82 -4.05 7.00
CA ALA A 19 13.14 -3.33 5.96
C ALA A 19 12.90 -4.36 4.87
N VAL A 20 11.73 -5.01 4.92
CA VAL A 20 11.22 -5.75 3.78
C VAL A 20 11.07 -4.62 2.78
N ALA A 21 12.03 -4.50 1.88
CA ALA A 21 11.82 -3.72 0.69
C ALA A 21 10.51 -4.28 0.13
N ALA A 22 9.50 -3.43 -0.06
CA ALA A 22 8.30 -3.86 -0.74
C ALA A 22 8.78 -4.43 -2.08
N GLU A 23 8.74 -5.75 -2.22
CA GLU A 23 9.14 -6.41 -3.45
C GLU A 23 8.33 -5.77 -4.57
N PRO A 24 8.96 -5.42 -5.70
CA PRO A 24 8.25 -4.83 -6.81
C PRO A 24 7.13 -5.78 -7.19
N TRP A 25 5.91 -5.26 -7.31
CA TRP A 25 4.78 -6.10 -7.65
C TRP A 25 5.05 -6.85 -8.96
N SER A 26 4.75 -8.13 -8.94
CA SER A 26 4.69 -9.00 -10.10
C SER A 26 3.72 -8.42 -11.15
N PRO A 27 3.97 -8.69 -12.44
CA PRO A 27 3.05 -8.30 -13.51
C PRO A 27 1.64 -8.87 -13.29
N GLU A 28 1.55 -10.07 -12.70
CA GLU A 28 0.30 -10.76 -12.39
C GLU A 28 -0.47 -10.06 -11.27
N ALA A 29 0.20 -9.63 -10.20
CA ALA A 29 -0.43 -8.86 -9.12
C ALA A 29 -0.94 -7.50 -9.61
N LYS A 30 -0.14 -6.79 -10.43
CA LYS A 30 -0.58 -5.53 -11.06
C LYS A 30 -1.80 -5.76 -11.94
N SER A 31 -1.78 -6.76 -12.81
CA SER A 31 -2.91 -7.09 -13.69
C SER A 31 -4.16 -7.44 -12.90
N THR A 32 -4.03 -8.24 -11.83
CA THR A 32 -5.14 -8.61 -10.95
C THR A 32 -5.74 -7.38 -10.28
N PHE A 33 -4.91 -6.49 -9.75
CA PHE A 33 -5.37 -5.23 -9.16
C PHE A 33 -6.13 -4.38 -10.18
N VAL A 34 -5.60 -4.21 -11.39
CA VAL A 34 -6.28 -3.42 -12.44
C VAL A 34 -7.64 -4.02 -12.78
N GLN A 35 -7.73 -5.34 -12.93
CA GLN A 35 -9.00 -6.01 -13.21
C GLN A 35 -10.03 -5.80 -12.11
N GLU A 36 -9.64 -5.96 -10.85
CA GLU A 36 -10.55 -5.76 -9.71
C GLU A 36 -10.93 -4.28 -9.54
N CYS A 37 -9.99 -3.37 -9.76
CA CYS A 37 -10.25 -1.93 -9.79
C CYS A 37 -11.27 -1.57 -10.87
N VAL A 38 -11.11 -2.05 -12.10
CA VAL A 38 -12.04 -1.79 -13.21
C VAL A 38 -13.42 -2.39 -12.92
N LYS A 39 -13.48 -3.62 -12.39
CA LYS A 39 -14.75 -4.26 -12.00
C LYS A 39 -15.48 -3.47 -10.92
N GLY A 40 -14.74 -2.90 -9.95
CA GLY A 40 -15.29 -2.09 -8.87
C GLY A 40 -15.64 -0.65 -9.29
N ALA A 41 -14.92 -0.09 -10.27
CA ALA A 41 -15.06 1.30 -10.71
C ALA A 41 -16.17 1.53 -11.75
N GLN A 42 -17.20 0.67 -11.77
CA GLN A 42 -18.37 0.79 -12.66
C GLN A 42 -19.22 2.02 -12.32
N SER A 43 -18.73 3.21 -12.66
CA SER A 43 -19.41 4.48 -12.42
C SER A 43 -19.22 5.41 -13.62
N GLY A 44 -20.18 5.41 -14.55
CA GLY A 44 -20.40 6.48 -15.54
C GLY A 44 -19.28 6.85 -16.53
N HIS A 45 -18.07 6.33 -16.37
CA HIS A 45 -16.90 6.60 -17.20
C HIS A 45 -16.74 5.51 -18.28
N SER A 46 -16.09 5.85 -19.39
CA SER A 46 -15.77 4.87 -20.42
C SER A 46 -14.78 3.82 -19.92
N GLN A 47 -14.85 2.62 -20.48
CA GLN A 47 -13.92 1.53 -20.18
C GLN A 47 -12.45 1.96 -20.29
N GLU A 48 -12.12 2.75 -21.31
CA GLU A 48 -10.77 3.26 -21.54
C GLU A 48 -10.28 4.16 -20.39
N LYS A 49 -11.12 5.09 -19.92
CA LYS A 49 -10.78 5.98 -18.80
C LYS A 49 -10.62 5.20 -17.50
N LEU A 50 -11.48 4.20 -17.27
CA LEU A 50 -11.40 3.33 -16.10
C LEU A 50 -10.11 2.50 -16.12
N THR A 51 -9.76 1.91 -17.25
CA THR A 51 -8.48 1.19 -17.41
C THR A 51 -7.30 2.11 -17.16
N ALA A 52 -7.27 3.31 -17.75
CA ALA A 52 -6.19 4.27 -17.56
C ALA A 52 -6.06 4.74 -16.10
N PHE A 53 -7.17 4.93 -15.40
CA PHE A 53 -7.19 5.21 -13.96
C PHE A 53 -6.62 4.04 -13.15
N CYS A 54 -7.10 2.82 -13.41
CA CYS A 54 -6.68 1.64 -12.66
C CYS A 54 -5.22 1.25 -12.91
N ASP A 55 -4.69 1.44 -14.12
CA ASP A 55 -3.26 1.26 -14.42
C ASP A 55 -2.39 2.28 -13.67
N CYS A 56 -2.84 3.54 -13.62
CA CYS A 56 -2.18 4.58 -12.84
C CYS A 56 -2.22 4.24 -11.35
N ALA A 57 -3.38 3.82 -10.84
CA ALA A 57 -3.56 3.42 -9.45
C ALA A 57 -2.68 2.22 -9.11
N ALA A 58 -2.61 1.19 -9.96
CA ALA A 58 -1.73 0.03 -9.75
C ALA A 58 -0.26 0.44 -9.63
N THR A 59 0.18 1.42 -10.43
CA THR A 59 1.53 1.97 -10.35
C THR A 59 1.76 2.65 -9.00
N LYS A 60 0.90 3.60 -8.63
CA LYS A 60 1.02 4.36 -7.37
C LYS A 60 0.90 3.49 -6.13
N VAL A 61 -0.04 2.56 -6.13
CA VAL A 61 -0.25 1.63 -5.03
C VAL A 61 0.96 0.67 -4.92
N SER A 62 1.52 0.19 -6.03
CA SER A 62 2.73 -0.64 -5.98
C SER A 62 3.99 0.06 -5.46
N GLU A 63 4.01 1.40 -5.45
CA GLU A 63 5.10 2.20 -4.86
C GLU A 63 5.00 2.29 -3.33
N GLU A 64 3.79 2.16 -2.77
CA GLU A 64 3.50 2.40 -1.34
C GLU A 64 3.04 1.16 -0.57
N PHE A 65 2.58 0.12 -1.26
CA PHE A 65 2.01 -1.10 -0.68
C PHE A 65 2.74 -2.32 -1.19
N SER A 66 2.97 -3.29 -0.31
CA SER A 66 3.38 -4.63 -0.73
C SER A 66 2.17 -5.44 -1.23
N GLU A 67 2.42 -6.43 -2.09
CA GLU A 67 1.38 -7.38 -2.51
C GLU A 67 0.73 -8.08 -1.30
N ALA A 68 1.54 -8.43 -0.29
CA ALA A 68 1.07 -9.08 0.93
C ALA A 68 0.15 -8.17 1.74
N GLU A 69 0.46 -6.88 1.85
CA GLU A 69 -0.39 -5.89 2.54
C GLU A 69 -1.74 -5.73 1.83
N MET A 70 -1.74 -5.66 0.51
CA MET A 70 -2.98 -5.62 -0.28
C MET A 70 -3.80 -6.91 -0.17
N ALA A 71 -3.14 -8.07 -0.20
CA ALA A 71 -3.77 -9.37 -0.04
C ALA A 71 -4.32 -9.60 1.37
N GLU A 72 -3.71 -8.97 2.39
CA GLU A 72 -4.22 -9.02 3.75
C GLU A 72 -5.44 -8.10 3.90
N MET A 73 -5.36 -6.87 3.39
CA MET A 73 -6.48 -5.93 3.40
C MET A 73 -7.73 -6.50 2.71
N SER A 74 -7.57 -7.26 1.61
CA SER A 74 -8.71 -7.85 0.88
C SER A 74 -9.43 -8.98 1.63
N LYS A 75 -8.80 -9.58 2.64
CA LYS A 75 -9.42 -10.63 3.49
C LYS A 75 -10.20 -10.06 4.67
N GLN A 76 -9.97 -8.80 5.02
CA GLN A 76 -10.55 -8.16 6.20
C GLN A 76 -12.00 -7.73 5.94
N VAL A 77 -12.89 -8.03 6.88
CA VAL A 77 -14.30 -7.60 6.85
C VAL A 77 -14.70 -7.05 8.23
N PRO A 78 -14.85 -5.72 8.40
CA PRO A 78 -14.55 -4.67 7.43
C PRO A 78 -13.04 -4.51 7.21
N PRO A 79 -12.60 -3.97 6.06
CA PRO A 79 -11.18 -3.68 5.85
C PRO A 79 -10.70 -2.58 6.78
N ASP A 80 -9.43 -2.64 7.19
CA ASP A 80 -8.82 -1.62 8.02
C ASP A 80 -8.96 -0.23 7.38
N ALA A 81 -9.59 0.69 8.11
CA ALA A 81 -9.92 2.02 7.60
C ALA A 81 -8.67 2.86 7.28
N ALA A 82 -7.55 2.64 7.99
CA ALA A 82 -6.32 3.36 7.72
C ALA A 82 -5.65 2.85 6.44
N LEU A 83 -5.65 1.53 6.20
CA LEU A 83 -5.19 0.94 4.93
C LEU A 83 -6.03 1.40 3.75
N GLN A 84 -7.35 1.41 3.88
CA GLN A 84 -8.25 1.93 2.85
C GLN A 84 -7.98 3.40 2.54
N GLN A 85 -7.82 4.24 3.57
CA GLN A 85 -7.56 5.67 3.37
C GLN A 85 -6.22 5.92 2.68
N ARG A 86 -5.19 5.14 3.01
CA ARG A 86 -3.90 5.21 2.32
C ARG A 86 -4.05 4.77 0.85
N LEU A 87 -4.81 3.72 0.56
CA LEU A 87 -5.06 3.24 -0.80
C LEU A 87 -5.73 4.31 -1.66
N VAL A 88 -6.78 4.94 -1.13
CA VAL A 88 -7.49 6.05 -1.78
C VAL A 88 -6.54 7.24 -1.99
N THR A 89 -5.71 7.54 -1.01
CA THR A 89 -4.73 8.64 -1.09
C THR A 89 -3.70 8.38 -2.19
N ALA A 90 -3.09 7.20 -2.23
CA ALA A 90 -2.11 6.80 -3.24
C ALA A 90 -2.68 6.88 -4.67
N SER A 91 -3.94 6.47 -4.85
CA SER A 91 -4.62 6.50 -6.15
C SER A 91 -5.23 7.85 -6.52
N SER A 92 -5.42 8.78 -5.58
CA SER A 92 -6.12 10.06 -5.82
C SER A 92 -5.51 10.92 -6.93
N SER A 93 -4.18 10.87 -7.09
CA SER A 93 -3.47 11.61 -8.16
C SER A 93 -3.89 11.14 -9.57
N CYS A 94 -4.39 9.92 -9.69
CA CYS A 94 -4.86 9.32 -10.94
C CYS A 94 -6.26 9.77 -11.34
N ASN A 95 -7.01 10.49 -10.49
CA ASN A 95 -8.36 10.97 -10.82
C ASN A 95 -8.41 11.84 -12.08
N THR A 96 -7.28 12.45 -12.47
CA THR A 96 -7.13 13.16 -13.74
C THR A 96 -7.38 12.29 -14.97
N LYS A 97 -7.24 10.96 -14.86
CA LYS A 97 -7.54 9.99 -15.94
C LYS A 97 -9.03 9.78 -16.15
N LEU A 98 -9.87 10.16 -15.19
CA LEU A 98 -11.32 10.04 -15.25
C LEU A 98 -12.01 11.31 -15.80
N GLN A 99 -11.28 12.42 -15.91
CA GLN A 99 -11.76 13.70 -16.44
C GLN A 99 -12.01 13.62 -17.94
#